data_AF-A0A3B9YV67-F1
#
_entry.id   AF-A0A3B9YV67-F1
#
_cell.length_a   1.000
_cell.length_b   1.000
_cell.length_c   1.000
_cell.angle_alpha   90.00
_cell.angle_beta   90.00
_cell.angle_gamma   90.00
#
_symmetry.space_group_name_H-M   'P 1'
#
loop_
_entity.id
_entity.type
_entity.pdbx_description
1 polymer ?
#
loop_
_entity_poly.entity_id
_entity_poly.type
_entity_poly.pdbx_seq_one_letter_code
_entity_poly.pdbx_strand_id
1 'polypeptide(L)'
;MNAELMRNLWLEASPRRLLIMAGILGLLFLTAAAVAPTEELRAVAITAETVFYVLVVLWGTRNAASSVVDEIRDRTWDLQRLSAITPWEMVWGKLLGSTSCVWFGGLICLVPITMHALADRGAGAAGLQLAYFLSVGLIAQSVSLWTSLVAVRRRVFQ
;
A
#
# COMPACT_ATOMS: atom_id res chain seq x y z
N MET A 1 -9.07 20.29 5.38
CA MET A 1 -9.11 18.83 5.19
C MET A 1 -8.81 18.55 3.73
N ASN A 2 -7.84 17.69 3.41
CA ASN A 2 -7.37 17.50 2.03
C ASN A 2 -8.44 16.77 1.19
N ALA A 3 -9.06 17.50 0.25
CA ALA A 3 -10.17 16.99 -0.57
C ALA A 3 -9.75 15.82 -1.48
N GLU A 4 -8.51 15.85 -1.98
CA GLU A 4 -7.94 14.80 -2.84
C GLU A 4 -7.79 13.49 -2.06
N LEU A 5 -7.32 13.58 -0.81
CA LEU A 5 -7.20 12.43 0.09
C LEU A 5 -8.57 11.80 0.39
N MET A 6 -9.58 12.63 0.71
CA MET A 6 -10.94 12.14 0.96
C MET A 6 -11.53 11.45 -0.27
N ARG A 7 -11.40 12.06 -1.45
CA ARG A 7 -11.87 11.48 -2.71
C ARG A 7 -11.28 10.08 -2.92
N ASN A 8 -9.97 9.95 -2.77
CA ASN A 8 -9.29 8.68 -2.99
C ASN A 8 -9.64 7.64 -1.91
N LEU A 9 -9.77 8.05 -0.64
CA LEU A 9 -10.25 7.16 0.43
C LEU A 9 -11.66 6.63 0.15
N TRP A 10 -12.56 7.45 -0.35
CA TRP A 10 -13.93 7.02 -0.66
C TRP A 10 -13.98 6.02 -1.82
N LEU A 11 -13.12 6.20 -2.83
CA LEU A 11 -13.02 5.30 -3.97
C LEU A 11 -12.34 3.97 -3.60
N GLU A 12 -11.24 4.03 -2.85
CA GLU A 12 -10.39 2.88 -2.59
C GLU A 12 -10.79 2.10 -1.33
N ALA A 13 -11.23 2.77 -0.27
CA ALA A 13 -11.48 2.20 1.05
C ALA A 13 -12.98 1.94 1.30
N SER A 14 -13.70 1.42 0.30
CA SER A 14 -15.09 0.99 0.51
C SER A 14 -15.14 -0.16 1.55
N PRO A 15 -16.11 -0.16 2.48
CA PRO A 15 -16.19 -1.18 3.55
C PRO A 15 -16.20 -2.61 3.02
N ARG A 16 -16.91 -2.85 1.91
CA ARG A 16 -16.96 -4.14 1.24
C ARG A 16 -15.58 -4.62 0.80
N ARG A 17 -14.76 -3.74 0.21
CA ARG A 17 -13.43 -4.09 -0.29
C ARG A 17 -12.47 -4.38 0.87
N LEU A 18 -12.56 -3.62 1.97
CA LEU A 18 -11.78 -3.87 3.19
C LEU A 18 -12.15 -5.22 3.83
N LEU A 19 -13.44 -5.54 3.92
CA LEU A 19 -13.91 -6.83 4.45
C LEU A 19 -13.46 -8.00 3.58
N ILE A 20 -13.54 -7.88 2.25
CA ILE A 20 -13.05 -8.93 1.33
C ILE A 20 -11.54 -9.10 1.48
N MET A 21 -10.77 -8.01 1.54
CA MET A 21 -9.31 -8.06 1.76
C MET A 21 -8.99 -8.79 3.07
N ALA A 22 -9.61 -8.39 4.17
CA ALA A 22 -9.39 -9.01 5.48
C ALA A 22 -9.80 -10.50 5.47
N GLY A 23 -10.93 -10.84 4.83
CA GLY A 23 -11.40 -12.22 4.69
C GLY A 23 -10.43 -13.11 3.89
N ILE A 24 -9.91 -12.61 2.76
CA ILE A 24 -8.93 -13.35 1.95
C ILE A 24 -7.62 -13.53 2.71
N LEU A 25 -7.09 -12.48 3.36
CA LEU A 25 -5.87 -12.58 4.16
C LEU A 25 -6.05 -13.54 5.34
N GLY A 26 -7.19 -13.46 6.04
CA GLY A 26 -7.53 -14.39 7.11
C GLY A 26 -7.56 -15.84 6.62
N LEU A 27 -8.18 -16.11 5.48
CA LEU A 27 -8.20 -17.44 4.88
C LEU A 27 -6.79 -17.92 4.51
N LEU A 28 -5.96 -17.08 3.91
CA LEU A 28 -4.57 -17.41 3.56
C LEU A 28 -3.72 -17.72 4.80
N PHE A 29 -3.92 -17.00 5.90
CA PHE A 29 -3.21 -17.27 7.15
C PHE A 29 -3.69 -18.56 7.81
N LEU A 30 -5.00 -18.82 7.79
CA LEU A 30 -5.55 -20.08 8.30
C LEU A 30 -5.04 -21.29 7.50
N THR A 31 -4.96 -21.19 6.17
CA THR A 31 -4.40 -22.28 5.34
C THR A 31 -2.91 -22.45 5.59
N ALA A 32 -2.15 -21.37 5.74
CA ALA A 32 -0.72 -21.44 6.07
C ALA A 32 -0.47 -22.13 7.42
N ALA A 33 -1.27 -21.83 8.44
CA ALA A 33 -1.21 -22.49 9.74
C ALA A 33 -1.55 -23.98 9.62
N ALA A 34 -2.61 -24.33 8.88
CA ALA A 34 -3.06 -25.72 8.71
C ALA A 34 -2.04 -26.62 7.97
N VAL A 35 -1.21 -26.05 7.09
CA VAL A 35 -0.19 -26.81 6.33
C VAL A 35 1.04 -27.16 7.17
N ALA A 36 1.34 -26.38 8.22
CA ALA A 36 2.53 -26.57 9.05
C ALA A 36 2.18 -26.54 10.55
N PRO A 37 1.47 -27.57 11.07
CA PRO A 37 0.92 -27.55 12.42
C PRO A 37 1.97 -27.50 13.55
N THR A 38 3.22 -27.91 13.29
CA THR A 38 4.29 -27.81 14.30
C THR A 38 4.98 -26.45 14.31
N GLU A 39 4.76 -25.62 13.28
CA GLU A 39 5.50 -24.38 13.00
C GLU A 39 4.56 -23.29 12.48
N GLU A 40 3.33 -23.26 13.02
CA GLU A 40 2.22 -22.46 12.49
C GLU A 40 2.59 -20.98 12.35
N LEU A 41 3.16 -20.39 13.40
CA LEU A 41 3.53 -18.98 13.43
C LEU A 41 4.56 -18.62 12.36
N ARG A 42 5.55 -19.51 12.12
CA ARG A 42 6.57 -19.30 11.08
C ARG A 42 5.96 -19.40 9.69
N ALA A 43 5.10 -20.38 9.45
CA ALA A 43 4.44 -20.55 8.16
C ALA A 43 3.51 -19.37 7.81
N VAL A 44 2.75 -18.89 8.79
CA VAL A 44 1.91 -17.69 8.64
C VAL A 44 2.76 -16.45 8.38
N ALA A 45 3.88 -16.27 9.11
CA ALA A 45 4.77 -15.14 8.91
C ALA A 45 5.37 -15.11 7.49
N ILE A 46 5.91 -16.23 6.99
CA ILE A 46 6.46 -16.31 5.62
C ILE A 46 5.39 -16.01 4.57
N THR A 47 4.18 -16.53 4.77
CA THR A 47 3.03 -16.26 3.88
C THR A 47 2.68 -14.77 3.91
N ALA A 48 2.63 -14.17 5.10
CA ALA A 48 2.35 -12.75 5.28
C ALA A 48 3.44 -11.85 4.66
N GLU A 49 4.73 -12.21 4.76
CA GLU A 49 5.82 -11.48 4.10
C GLU A 49 5.65 -11.50 2.58
N THR A 50 5.38 -12.67 2.02
CA THR A 50 5.19 -12.85 0.57
C THR A 50 4.00 -12.01 0.09
N VAL A 51 2.87 -12.10 0.79
CA VAL A 51 1.66 -11.35 0.48
C VAL A 51 1.89 -9.85 0.68
N PHE A 52 2.67 -9.43 1.67
CA PHE A 52 3.03 -8.03 1.87
C PHE A 52 3.80 -7.47 0.66
N TYR A 53 4.79 -8.19 0.13
CA TYR A 53 5.50 -7.74 -1.07
C TYR A 53 4.56 -7.64 -2.28
N VAL A 54 3.68 -8.62 -2.48
CA VAL A 54 2.72 -8.58 -3.59
C VAL A 54 1.74 -7.42 -3.44
N LEU A 55 1.17 -7.21 -2.24
CA LEU A 55 0.20 -6.15 -2.00
C LEU A 55 0.88 -4.78 -1.92
N VAL A 56 1.75 -4.56 -0.94
CA VAL A 56 2.27 -3.24 -0.61
C VAL A 56 3.28 -2.74 -1.63
N VAL A 57 4.15 -3.63 -2.14
CA VAL A 57 5.17 -3.24 -3.11
C VAL A 57 4.60 -3.30 -4.53
N LEU A 58 4.15 -4.47 -5.01
CA LEU A 58 3.73 -4.59 -6.41
C LEU A 58 2.38 -3.89 -6.67
N TRP A 59 1.35 -4.18 -5.88
CA TRP A 59 0.04 -3.57 -6.10
C TRP A 59 0.00 -2.10 -5.65
N GLY A 60 0.67 -1.76 -4.54
CA GLY A 60 0.78 -0.39 -4.05
C GLY A 60 1.49 0.54 -5.03
N THR A 61 2.59 0.10 -5.65
CA THR A 61 3.27 0.90 -6.69
C THR A 61 2.38 1.12 -7.91
N ARG A 62 1.65 0.09 -8.35
CA ARG A 62 0.66 0.21 -9.42
C ARG A 62 -0.40 1.26 -9.08
N ASN A 63 -1.01 1.19 -7.89
CA ASN A 63 -2.03 2.14 -7.46
C ASN A 63 -1.49 3.59 -7.42
N ALA A 64 -0.28 3.76 -6.88
CA ALA A 64 0.37 5.08 -6.82
C ALA A 64 0.60 5.67 -8.24
N ALA A 65 1.05 4.86 -9.20
CA ALA A 65 1.20 5.31 -10.59
C ALA A 65 -0.15 5.61 -11.24
N SER A 66 -1.14 4.71 -11.09
CA SER A 66 -2.49 4.85 -11.64
C SER A 66 -3.19 6.14 -11.19
N SER A 67 -2.95 6.59 -9.94
CA SER A 67 -3.51 7.85 -9.43
C SER A 67 -3.18 9.09 -10.27
N VAL A 68 -2.14 9.03 -11.10
CA VAL A 68 -1.74 10.09 -12.03
C VAL A 68 -2.08 9.68 -13.46
N VAL A 69 -1.77 8.45 -13.86
CA VAL A 69 -1.98 7.96 -15.24
C VAL A 69 -3.45 7.98 -15.63
N ASP A 70 -4.36 7.58 -14.73
CA ASP A 70 -5.80 7.53 -15.03
C ASP A 70 -6.37 8.94 -15.23
N GLU A 71 -5.92 9.93 -14.47
CA GLU A 71 -6.36 11.31 -14.66
C GLU A 71 -5.87 11.94 -15.96
N ILE A 72 -4.65 11.59 -16.41
CA ILE A 72 -4.16 12.00 -17.74
C ILE A 72 -5.03 11.36 -18.82
N ARG A 73 -5.30 10.05 -18.69
CA ARG A 73 -6.13 9.30 -19.64
C ARG A 73 -7.52 9.91 -19.74
N ASP A 74 -8.07 10.32 -18.61
CA ASP A 74 -9.42 10.87 -18.50
C ASP A 74 -9.45 12.41 -18.72
N ARG A 75 -8.32 13.02 -19.10
CA ARG A 75 -8.15 14.47 -19.37
C ARG A 75 -8.55 15.40 -18.22
N THR A 76 -8.46 14.90 -16.99
CA THR A 76 -8.78 15.68 -15.77
C THR A 76 -7.54 16.31 -15.13
N TRP A 77 -6.35 16.00 -15.62
CA TRP A 77 -5.09 16.54 -15.11
C TRP A 77 -5.02 18.08 -15.13
N ASP A 78 -5.47 18.72 -16.22
CA ASP A 78 -5.43 20.18 -16.32
C ASP A 78 -6.43 20.86 -15.38
N LEU A 79 -7.60 20.24 -15.16
CA LEU A 79 -8.56 20.69 -14.15
C LEU A 79 -7.96 20.62 -12.74
N GLN A 80 -7.19 19.57 -12.44
CA GLN A 80 -6.52 19.45 -11.15
C GLN A 80 -5.46 20.55 -10.96
N ARG A 81 -4.73 20.92 -12.02
CA ARG A 81 -3.76 22.04 -11.98
C ARG A 81 -4.40 23.42 -11.82
N LEU A 82 -5.63 23.59 -12.32
CA LEU A 82 -6.41 24.82 -12.18
C LEU A 82 -7.19 24.88 -10.86
N SER A 83 -7.26 23.76 -10.13
CA SER A 83 -7.90 23.71 -8.82
C SER A 83 -7.07 24.45 -7.76
N ALA A 84 -7.72 24.87 -6.67
CA ALA A 84 -7.06 25.57 -5.56
C ALA A 84 -6.17 24.66 -4.68
N ILE A 85 -5.88 23.43 -5.11
CA ILE A 85 -5.11 22.45 -4.35
C ILE A 85 -3.62 22.75 -4.51
N THR A 86 -2.88 22.78 -3.39
CA THR A 86 -1.43 22.97 -3.46
C THR A 86 -0.73 21.70 -3.97
N PRO A 87 0.44 21.82 -4.62
CA PRO A 87 1.18 20.65 -5.11
C PRO A 87 1.49 19.62 -4.02
N TRP A 88 1.75 20.07 -2.80
CA TRP A 88 2.05 19.20 -1.66
C TRP A 88 0.81 18.42 -1.19
N GLU A 89 -0.34 19.07 -1.11
CA GLU A 89 -1.61 18.40 -0.80
C GLU A 89 -1.98 17.36 -1.86
N MET A 90 -1.74 17.67 -3.14
CA MET A 90 -1.97 16.72 -4.24
C MET A 90 -1.10 15.47 -4.10
N VAL A 91 0.21 15.62 -3.83
CA VAL A 91 1.13 14.49 -3.69
C VAL A 91 0.73 13.57 -2.55
N TRP A 92 0.48 14.11 -1.35
CA TRP A 92 0.07 13.28 -0.21
C TRP A 92 -1.32 12.70 -0.38
N GLY A 93 -2.25 13.45 -0.98
CA GLY A 93 -3.60 12.99 -1.26
C GLY A 93 -3.63 11.81 -2.24
N LYS A 94 -2.76 11.83 -3.26
CA LYS A 94 -2.59 10.72 -4.20
C LYS A 94 -1.85 9.56 -3.56
N LEU A 95 -0.71 9.79 -2.91
CA LEU A 95 0.12 8.74 -2.34
C LEU A 95 -0.66 7.95 -1.28
N LEU A 96 -1.16 8.63 -0.24
CA LEU A 96 -1.85 7.97 0.87
C LEU A 96 -3.26 7.52 0.50
N GLY A 97 -3.95 8.29 -0.34
CA GLY A 97 -5.32 7.97 -0.75
C GLY A 97 -5.38 6.74 -1.64
N SER A 98 -4.60 6.70 -2.72
CA SER A 98 -4.63 5.60 -3.70
C SER A 98 -4.08 4.27 -3.14
N THR A 99 -3.20 4.34 -2.14
CA THR A 99 -2.58 3.17 -1.52
C THR A 99 -3.22 2.78 -0.19
N SER A 100 -4.24 3.50 0.28
CA SER A 100 -4.91 3.30 1.57
C SER A 100 -5.39 1.85 1.79
N CYS A 101 -6.12 1.30 0.82
CA CYS A 101 -6.62 -0.08 0.89
C CYS A 101 -5.49 -1.12 0.93
N VAL A 102 -4.38 -0.84 0.23
CA VAL A 102 -3.20 -1.70 0.22
C VAL A 102 -2.49 -1.66 1.57
N TRP A 103 -2.32 -0.48 2.15
CA TRP A 103 -1.74 -0.32 3.49
C TRP A 103 -2.58 -0.97 4.57
N PHE A 104 -3.91 -0.95 4.45
CA PHE A 104 -4.79 -1.72 5.34
C PHE A 104 -4.46 -3.22 5.30
N GLY A 105 -4.36 -3.81 4.12
CA GLY A 105 -3.94 -5.22 3.98
C GLY A 105 -2.49 -5.46 4.46
N GLY A 106 -1.58 -4.53 4.18
CA GLY A 106 -0.20 -4.56 4.63
C GLY A 106 -0.08 -4.55 6.16
N LEU A 107 -0.86 -3.73 6.86
CA LEU A 107 -0.91 -3.68 8.32
C LEU A 107 -1.40 -5.00 8.92
N ILE A 108 -2.37 -5.66 8.29
CA ILE A 108 -2.81 -7.00 8.68
C ILE A 108 -1.66 -8.02 8.53
N CYS A 109 -0.88 -7.94 7.45
CA CYS A 109 0.28 -8.81 7.24
C CYS A 109 1.41 -8.55 8.24
N LEU A 110 1.59 -7.30 8.69
CA LEU A 110 2.65 -6.95 9.64
C LEU A 110 2.46 -7.61 11.01
N VAL A 111 1.23 -7.94 11.41
CA VAL A 111 0.94 -8.61 12.69
C VAL A 111 1.68 -9.96 12.82
N PRO A 112 1.43 -10.98 11.98
CA PRO A 112 2.14 -12.26 12.11
C PRO A 112 3.65 -12.15 11.88
N ILE A 113 4.09 -11.25 10.99
CA ILE A 113 5.53 -11.01 10.73
C ILE A 113 6.22 -10.55 12.02
N THR A 114 5.69 -9.51 12.66
CA THR A 114 6.28 -8.95 13.88
C THR A 114 6.10 -9.86 15.09
N MET A 115 4.98 -10.59 15.18
CA MET A 115 4.77 -11.58 16.24
C MET A 115 5.78 -12.73 16.16
N HIS A 116 6.05 -13.25 14.95
CA HIS A 116 7.08 -14.26 14.75
C HIS A 116 8.47 -13.75 15.12
N ALA A 117 8.81 -12.54 14.66
CA ALA A 117 10.09 -11.90 14.97
C ALA A 117 10.28 -11.64 16.47
N LEU A 118 9.20 -11.24 17.16
CA LEU A 118 9.20 -11.00 18.60
C LEU A 118 9.44 -12.29 19.37
N ALA A 119 8.82 -13.40 18.94
CA ALA A 119 8.97 -14.71 19.56
C ALA A 119 10.35 -15.34 19.32
N ASP A 120 10.90 -15.18 18.11
CA ASP A 120 12.17 -15.82 17.69
C ASP A 120 13.42 -15.01 18.09
N ARG A 121 13.35 -13.67 17.97
CA ARG A 121 14.53 -12.77 18.03
C ARG A 121 14.39 -11.62 19.02
N GLY A 122 13.23 -11.50 19.68
CA GLY A 122 12.95 -10.45 20.66
C GLY A 122 12.51 -9.11 20.09
N ALA A 123 12.19 -8.17 20.98
CA ALA A 123 11.52 -6.92 20.65
C ALA A 123 12.32 -5.98 19.73
N GLY A 124 13.65 -5.94 19.89
CA GLY A 124 14.51 -5.10 19.05
C GLY A 124 14.48 -5.52 17.58
N ALA A 125 14.55 -6.83 17.32
CA ALA A 125 14.48 -7.38 15.97
C ALA A 125 13.10 -7.16 15.33
N ALA A 126 12.01 -7.39 16.08
CA ALA A 126 10.66 -7.08 15.63
C ALA A 126 10.48 -5.60 15.25
N GLY A 127 11.02 -4.68 16.05
CA GLY A 127 10.98 -3.24 15.75
C GLY A 127 11.73 -2.87 14.47
N LEU A 128 12.93 -3.42 14.26
CA LEU A 128 13.70 -3.21 13.04
C LEU A 128 13.01 -3.80 11.81
N GLN A 129 12.42 -4.99 11.92
CA GLN A 129 11.70 -5.62 10.82
C GLN A 129 10.44 -4.84 10.44
N LEU A 130 9.69 -4.34 11.43
CA LEU A 130 8.56 -3.43 11.20
C LEU A 130 9.01 -2.17 10.44
N ALA A 131 10.07 -1.51 10.92
CA ALA A 131 10.61 -0.31 10.27
C ALA A 131 11.06 -0.59 8.83
N TYR A 132 11.69 -1.75 8.59
CA TYR A 132 12.11 -2.20 7.27
C TYR A 132 10.92 -2.32 6.31
N PHE A 133 9.87 -3.08 6.67
CA PHE A 133 8.72 -3.29 5.78
C PHE A 133 7.94 -2.00 5.50
N LEU A 134 7.75 -1.14 6.51
CA LEU A 134 7.14 0.18 6.32
C LEU A 134 7.97 1.04 5.36
N SER A 135 9.29 1.06 5.53
CA SER A 135 10.20 1.85 4.69
C SER A 135 10.19 1.36 3.24
N VAL A 136 10.30 0.05 3.01
CA VAL A 136 10.29 -0.53 1.66
C VAL A 136 8.98 -0.20 0.93
N GLY A 137 7.83 -0.38 1.59
CA GLY A 137 6.53 -0.06 1.01
C GLY A 137 6.41 1.42 0.65
N LEU A 138 6.77 2.32 1.58
CA LEU A 138 6.69 3.76 1.36
C LEU A 138 7.61 4.24 0.25
N ILE A 139 8.87 3.76 0.24
CA ILE A 139 9.86 4.11 -0.79
C ILE A 139 9.38 3.63 -2.16
N ALA A 140 8.95 2.39 -2.28
CA ALA A 140 8.50 1.83 -3.56
C ALA A 140 7.35 2.67 -4.14
N GLN A 141 6.32 2.94 -3.34
CA GLN A 141 5.14 3.71 -3.77
C GLN A 141 5.50 5.17 -4.10
N SER A 142 6.40 5.78 -3.33
CA SER A 142 6.88 7.15 -3.56
C SER A 142 7.65 7.26 -4.87
N VAL A 143 8.54 6.29 -5.16
CA VAL A 143 9.27 6.22 -6.43
C VAL A 143 8.30 6.07 -7.59
N SER A 144 7.32 5.18 -7.48
CA SER A 144 6.30 4.98 -8.52
C SER A 144 5.52 6.27 -8.82
N LEU A 145 5.02 6.95 -7.79
CA LEU A 145 4.33 8.23 -7.96
C LEU A 145 5.25 9.30 -8.57
N TRP A 146 6.51 9.37 -8.15
CA TRP A 146 7.45 10.33 -8.71
C TRP A 146 7.71 10.06 -10.20
N THR A 147 7.89 8.79 -10.58
CA THR A 147 8.08 8.41 -11.98
C THR A 147 6.87 8.75 -12.86
N SER A 148 5.65 8.57 -12.35
CA SER A 148 4.44 8.93 -13.09
C SER A 148 4.33 10.44 -13.29
N LEU A 149 4.62 11.24 -12.26
CA LEU A 149 4.64 12.71 -12.36
C LEU A 149 5.70 13.24 -13.34
N VAL A 150 6.92 12.67 -13.31
CA VAL A 150 7.99 13.02 -14.25
C VAL A 150 7.59 12.66 -15.68
N ALA A 151 6.92 11.52 -15.89
CA ALA A 151 6.41 11.12 -17.20
C ALA A 151 5.36 12.10 -17.74
N VAL A 152 4.48 12.64 -16.88
CA VAL A 152 3.50 13.66 -17.28
C VAL A 152 4.21 14.92 -17.75
N ARG A 153 5.19 15.40 -16.98
CA ARG A 153 5.93 16.62 -17.32
C ARG A 153 6.55 16.50 -18.71
N ARG A 154 7.12 15.36 -19.06
CA ARG A 154 7.73 15.15 -20.39
C ARG A 154 6.73 15.21 -21.54
N ARG A 155 5.49 14.75 -21.34
CA ARG A 155 4.44 14.79 -22.37
C ARG A 155 3.88 16.19 -22.65
N VAL A 156 3.95 17.11 -21.68
CA VAL A 156 3.44 18.48 -21.83
C VAL A 156 4.40 19.38 -22.64
N PHE A 157 5.68 19.00 -22.75
CA PHE A 157 6.71 19.76 -23.48
C PHE A 157 7.06 19.16 -24.86
N GLN A 158 6.25 18.23 -25.37
CA GLN A 158 6.30 17.71 -26.75
C GLN A 158 5.01 18.10 -27.48
#